data_AF-A0A971ZUK8-F1
#
_entry.id   AF-A0A971ZUK8-F1
#
_cell.length_a   1.000
_cell.length_b   1.000
_cell.length_c   1.000
_cell.angle_alpha   90.00
_cell.angle_beta   90.00
_cell.angle_gamma   90.00
#
_symmetry.space_group_name_H-M   'P 1'
#
loop_
_entity.id
_entity.type
_entity.pdbx_description
1 polymer ?
#
loop_
_entity_poly.entity_id
_entity_poly.type
_entity_poly.pdbx_seq_one_letter_code
_entity_poly.pdbx_strand_id
1 'polypeptide(L)'
;MTDAEKTDAATADPGANNAADSPTSAPLTPTLKKPCPNCPPLVVPRRGYTPARPSCVACVEKHLGAAYVLLAEINDMPDDRRAEPTSLSRRIRAIGHLFEAEDESQEWPELHNAIRNARRTYQIVGKIPDWEALAAVMKAIITNVSPSPVG
;
A
#
# COMPACT_ATOMS: atom_id res chain seq x y z
N MET A 1 20.32 64.57 28.01
CA MET A 1 20.88 64.00 29.25
C MET A 1 20.22 62.65 29.42
N THR A 2 20.81 61.49 29.15
CA THR A 2 22.15 61.06 28.74
C THR A 2 21.95 59.62 28.25
N ASP A 3 22.48 59.33 27.06
CA ASP A 3 23.18 58.10 26.63
C ASP A 3 22.79 56.74 27.24
N ALA A 4 22.41 55.79 26.38
CA ALA A 4 23.31 54.66 26.04
C ALA A 4 22.60 53.64 25.13
N GLU A 5 23.02 53.64 23.88
CA GLU A 5 22.92 52.56 22.91
C GLU A 5 23.60 51.29 23.43
N LYS A 6 22.95 50.12 23.30
CA LYS A 6 23.67 48.85 23.21
C LYS A 6 22.91 47.84 22.36
N THR A 7 23.26 47.83 21.09
CA THR A 7 23.19 46.69 20.17
C THR A 7 24.07 45.55 20.66
N ASP A 8 23.60 44.31 20.58
CA ASP A 8 24.40 43.09 20.37
C ASP A 8 23.44 42.02 19.82
N ALA A 9 23.38 41.89 18.49
CA ALA A 9 24.10 40.86 17.74
C ALA A 9 23.41 39.49 17.83
N ALA A 10 22.49 39.29 16.88
CA ALA A 10 22.01 37.99 16.46
C ALA A 10 23.18 37.17 15.89
N THR A 11 23.62 36.16 16.64
CA THR A 11 24.51 35.13 16.10
C THR A 11 23.66 34.08 15.40
N ALA A 12 23.53 34.25 14.09
CA ALA A 12 23.14 33.19 13.17
C ALA A 12 24.33 32.23 13.03
N ASP A 13 24.18 31.01 13.51
CA ASP A 13 25.06 29.89 13.17
C ASP A 13 24.40 29.11 12.01
N PRO A 14 25.03 29.01 10.82
CA PRO A 14 24.44 28.36 9.66
C PRO A 14 24.47 26.83 9.85
N GLY A 15 23.35 26.29 10.34
CA GLY A 15 23.06 24.86 10.30
C GLY A 15 22.95 24.38 8.86
N ALA A 16 24.06 23.91 8.30
CA ALA A 16 24.14 23.18 7.05
C ALA A 16 23.40 21.83 7.17
N ASN A 17 22.12 21.79 6.81
CA ASN A 17 21.39 20.52 6.69
C ASN A 17 21.44 20.06 5.23
N ASN A 18 22.53 19.37 4.91
CA ASN A 18 22.69 18.60 3.69
C ASN A 18 21.62 17.51 3.59
N ALA A 19 21.13 17.32 2.37
CA ALA A 19 20.41 16.11 1.97
C ALA A 19 21.31 14.88 2.12
N ALA A 20 20.86 13.86 2.87
CA ALA A 20 21.09 12.43 2.61
C ALA A 20 20.48 11.58 3.74
N ASP A 21 19.97 10.41 3.33
CA ASP A 21 19.77 9.20 4.12
C ASP A 21 18.61 9.14 5.13
N SER A 22 17.47 8.65 4.61
CA SER A 22 16.63 7.72 5.37
C SER A 22 17.50 6.63 6.00
N PRO A 23 17.41 6.34 7.31
CA PRO A 23 18.09 5.18 7.85
C PRO A 23 17.45 3.94 7.22
N THR A 24 18.20 3.33 6.30
CA THR A 24 17.96 1.97 5.84
C THR A 24 17.96 1.09 7.08
N SER A 25 16.77 0.73 7.56
CA SER A 25 16.58 -0.24 8.65
C SER A 25 17.38 -1.49 8.31
N ALA A 26 18.50 -1.70 9.01
CA ALA A 26 19.29 -2.91 8.87
C ALA A 26 18.37 -4.13 9.10
N PRO A 27 18.46 -5.18 8.27
CA PRO A 27 17.62 -6.36 8.45
C PRO A 27 17.95 -7.00 9.79
N LEU A 28 16.97 -7.11 10.68
CA LEU A 28 17.11 -7.92 11.88
C LEU A 28 17.43 -9.36 11.45
N THR A 29 18.55 -9.88 11.93
CA THR A 29 18.99 -11.26 11.73
C THR A 29 18.56 -12.05 12.97
N PRO A 30 17.61 -13.00 12.86
CA PRO A 30 17.23 -13.80 14.01
C PRO A 30 18.37 -14.76 14.36
N THR A 31 18.98 -14.57 15.52
CA THR A 31 20.02 -15.48 16.04
C THR A 31 19.37 -16.56 16.90
N LEU A 32 19.42 -17.81 16.45
CA LEU A 32 19.03 -18.95 17.29
C LEU A 32 20.07 -19.11 18.41
N LYS A 33 19.64 -18.99 19.67
CA LYS A 33 20.54 -19.08 20.83
C LYS A 33 21.14 -20.49 21.03
N LYS A 34 20.57 -21.53 20.41
CA LYS A 34 21.08 -22.92 20.44
C LYS A 34 20.74 -23.65 19.13
N PRO A 35 21.73 -24.09 18.34
CA PRO A 35 21.49 -24.98 17.19
C PRO A 35 21.08 -26.37 17.69
N CYS A 36 19.95 -26.89 17.22
CA CYS A 36 19.57 -28.28 17.45
C CYS A 36 20.34 -29.19 16.49
N PRO A 37 20.85 -30.36 16.95
CA PRO A 37 21.83 -31.17 16.20
C PRO A 37 21.30 -31.82 14.93
N ASN A 38 19.99 -31.75 14.65
CA ASN A 38 19.38 -32.40 13.48
C ASN A 38 18.25 -31.55 12.87
N CYS A 39 18.30 -30.23 13.06
CA CYS A 39 17.29 -29.34 12.48
C CYS A 39 17.81 -28.80 11.15
N PRO A 40 17.05 -28.93 10.05
CA PRO A 40 17.40 -28.28 8.80
C PRO A 40 17.55 -26.77 9.01
N PRO A 41 18.40 -26.08 8.22
CA PRO A 41 18.60 -24.65 8.37
C PRO A 41 17.24 -23.94 8.34
N LEU A 42 17.02 -23.07 9.30
CA LEU A 42 15.79 -22.27 9.39
C LEU A 42 15.85 -21.22 8.28
N VAL A 43 15.48 -21.64 7.06
CA VAL A 43 15.24 -20.76 5.94
C VAL A 43 13.95 -20.04 6.26
N VAL A 44 14.05 -18.87 6.92
CA VAL A 44 12.96 -17.90 6.88
C VAL A 44 12.97 -17.36 5.45
N PRO A 45 11.97 -17.64 4.61
CA PRO A 45 11.90 -17.00 3.30
C PRO A 45 11.74 -15.50 3.57
N ARG A 46 12.82 -14.74 3.44
CA ARG A 46 12.70 -13.29 3.27
C ARG A 46 12.11 -13.11 1.89
N ARG A 47 10.78 -12.91 1.83
CA ARG A 47 9.97 -12.85 0.60
C ARG A 47 9.79 -14.23 -0.03
N GLY A 48 8.79 -14.95 0.46
CA GLY A 48 8.40 -16.25 -0.06
C GLY A 48 6.99 -16.59 0.38
N TYR A 49 6.05 -15.68 0.13
CA TYR A 49 4.68 -16.14 -0.09
C TYR A 49 4.74 -16.85 -1.44
N THR A 50 5.02 -18.17 -1.45
CA THR A 50 4.53 -19.01 -2.54
C THR A 50 3.04 -19.12 -2.30
N PRO A 51 2.21 -18.45 -3.09
CA PRO A 51 0.78 -18.50 -2.91
C PRO A 51 0.34 -19.96 -2.92
N ALA A 52 -0.52 -20.36 -1.99
CA ALA A 52 -1.10 -21.72 -2.02
C ALA A 52 -1.86 -21.99 -3.34
N ARG A 53 -2.21 -20.93 -4.07
CA ARG A 53 -2.70 -20.91 -5.45
C ARG A 53 -2.06 -19.73 -6.19
N PRO A 54 -1.53 -19.89 -7.41
CA PRO A 54 -1.01 -18.77 -8.19
C PRO A 54 -2.08 -17.67 -8.28
N SER A 55 -1.74 -16.46 -7.83
CA SER A 55 -2.61 -15.29 -7.96
C SER A 55 -2.90 -15.09 -9.44
N CYS A 56 -4.17 -15.07 -9.84
CA CYS A 56 -4.57 -14.80 -11.22
C CYS A 56 -5.30 -13.46 -11.30
N VAL A 57 -5.41 -12.91 -12.50
CA VAL A 57 -6.09 -11.62 -12.73
C VAL A 57 -7.54 -11.63 -12.23
N ALA A 58 -8.19 -12.81 -12.22
CA ALA A 58 -9.55 -12.97 -11.69
C ALA A 58 -9.61 -12.83 -10.15
N CYS A 59 -8.54 -13.14 -9.42
CA CYS A 59 -8.49 -12.86 -7.98
C CYS A 59 -8.39 -11.33 -7.75
N VAL A 60 -7.54 -10.64 -8.52
CA VAL A 60 -7.45 -9.18 -8.47
C VAL A 60 -8.81 -8.53 -8.75
N GLU A 61 -9.50 -9.00 -9.80
CA GLU A 61 -10.86 -8.54 -10.15
C GLU A 61 -11.86 -8.76 -9.00
N LYS A 62 -11.86 -9.95 -8.39
CA LYS A 62 -12.72 -10.27 -7.24
C LYS A 62 -12.50 -9.28 -6.09
N HIS A 63 -11.24 -8.98 -5.77
CA HIS A 63 -10.91 -8.05 -4.68
C HIS A 63 -11.27 -6.61 -5.04
N LEU A 64 -11.03 -6.17 -6.28
CA LEU A 64 -11.46 -4.85 -6.76
C LEU A 64 -12.99 -4.71 -6.75
N GLY A 65 -13.73 -5.74 -7.17
CA GLY A 65 -15.20 -5.76 -7.15
C GLY A 65 -15.76 -5.66 -5.73
N ALA A 66 -15.17 -6.37 -4.77
CA ALA A 66 -15.56 -6.26 -3.37
C ALA A 66 -15.30 -4.86 -2.79
N ALA A 67 -14.15 -4.26 -3.12
CA ALA A 67 -13.85 -2.88 -2.74
C ALA A 67 -14.84 -1.88 -3.36
N TYR A 68 -15.15 -2.04 -4.65
CA TYR A 68 -16.10 -1.19 -5.38
C TYR A 68 -17.46 -1.16 -4.70
N VAL A 69 -18.05 -2.32 -4.41
CA VAL A 69 -19.38 -2.41 -3.79
C VAL A 69 -19.39 -1.72 -2.43
N LEU A 70 -18.40 -2.01 -1.57
CA LEU A 70 -18.34 -1.40 -0.24
C LEU A 70 -18.18 0.12 -0.29
N LEU A 71 -17.40 0.65 -1.24
CA LEU A 71 -17.23 2.10 -1.39
C LEU A 71 -18.45 2.76 -2.03
N ALA A 72 -19.11 2.11 -2.99
CA ALA A 72 -20.36 2.58 -3.57
C ALA A 72 -21.46 2.67 -2.50
N GLU A 73 -21.63 1.63 -1.69
CA GLU A 73 -22.59 1.63 -0.58
C GLU A 73 -22.34 2.79 0.40
N ILE A 74 -21.08 3.07 0.76
CA ILE A 74 -20.74 4.22 1.61
C ILE A 74 -21.07 5.53 0.90
N ASN A 75 -20.89 5.60 -0.41
CA ASN A 75 -21.13 6.80 -1.19
C ASN A 75 -22.60 7.13 -1.39
N ASP A 76 -23.46 6.12 -1.45
CA ASP A 76 -24.90 6.30 -1.58
C ASP A 76 -25.58 6.65 -0.25
N MET A 77 -24.86 6.58 0.87
CA MET A 77 -25.36 7.01 2.18
C MET A 77 -25.38 8.55 2.29
N PRO A 78 -26.38 9.11 3.00
CA PRO A 78 -26.36 10.52 3.36
C PRO A 78 -25.19 10.85 4.31
N ASP A 79 -24.75 12.11 4.30
CA ASP A 79 -23.49 12.53 4.92
C ASP A 79 -23.41 12.27 6.44
N ASP A 80 -24.54 12.40 7.14
CA ASP A 80 -24.66 12.09 8.57
C ASP A 80 -24.36 10.61 8.86
N ARG A 81 -24.85 9.71 7.99
CA ARG A 81 -24.64 8.27 8.11
C ARG A 81 -23.26 7.81 7.63
N ARG A 82 -22.57 8.62 6.83
CA ARG A 82 -21.21 8.33 6.35
C ARG A 82 -20.17 8.36 7.47
N ALA A 83 -20.44 9.04 8.58
CA ALA A 83 -19.54 9.12 9.74
C ALA A 83 -19.78 8.02 10.80
N GLU A 84 -20.83 7.22 10.67
CA GLU A 84 -21.22 6.20 11.64
C GLU A 84 -20.21 5.04 11.76
N PRO A 85 -20.16 4.31 12.90
CA PRO A 85 -19.25 3.17 13.07
C PRO A 85 -19.43 2.06 12.02
N THR A 86 -20.64 1.92 11.46
CA THR A 86 -20.94 0.95 10.41
C THR A 86 -20.29 1.30 9.07
N SER A 87 -20.24 2.58 8.70
CA SER A 87 -19.55 3.04 7.49
C SER A 87 -18.02 2.95 7.67
N LEU A 88 -17.52 3.19 8.89
CA LEU A 88 -16.11 2.97 9.22
C LEU A 88 -15.71 1.50 9.03
N SER A 89 -16.55 0.57 9.47
CA SER A 89 -16.32 -0.87 9.29
C SER A 89 -16.28 -1.27 7.81
N ARG A 90 -17.18 -0.70 6.99
CA ARG A 90 -17.17 -0.91 5.53
C ARG A 90 -15.91 -0.31 4.89
N ARG A 91 -15.49 0.89 5.32
CA ARG A 91 -14.27 1.55 4.83
C ARG A 91 -13.02 0.70 5.11
N ILE A 92 -12.89 0.16 6.32
CA ILE A 92 -11.77 -0.71 6.69
C ILE A 92 -11.74 -1.97 5.82
N ARG A 93 -12.89 -2.60 5.58
CA ARG A 93 -12.98 -3.77 4.69
C ARG A 93 -12.64 -3.44 3.24
N ALA A 94 -13.12 -2.31 2.71
CA ALA A 94 -12.79 -1.86 1.36
C ALA A 94 -11.28 -1.63 1.20
N ILE A 95 -10.64 -1.02 2.20
CA ILE A 95 -9.17 -0.85 2.24
C ILE A 95 -8.46 -2.21 2.25
N GLY A 96 -8.96 -3.17 3.04
CA GLY A 96 -8.44 -4.53 3.06
C GLY A 96 -8.50 -5.18 1.67
N HIS A 97 -9.64 -5.08 0.99
CA HIS A 97 -9.78 -5.61 -0.37
C HIS A 97 -8.85 -4.93 -1.39
N LEU A 98 -8.63 -3.61 -1.30
CA LEU A 98 -7.64 -2.92 -2.13
C LEU A 98 -6.20 -3.40 -1.83
N PHE A 99 -5.89 -3.76 -0.58
CA PHE A 99 -4.59 -4.29 -0.21
C PHE A 99 -4.37 -5.70 -0.77
N GLU A 100 -5.35 -6.59 -0.66
CA GLU A 100 -5.29 -7.93 -1.25
C GLU A 100 -5.16 -7.85 -2.79
N ALA A 101 -5.90 -6.95 -3.44
CA ALA A 101 -5.77 -6.72 -4.88
C ALA A 101 -4.37 -6.21 -5.28
N GLU A 102 -3.73 -5.38 -4.44
CA GLU A 102 -2.34 -4.95 -4.63
C GLU A 102 -1.38 -6.13 -4.48
N ASP A 103 -1.59 -7.01 -3.50
CA ASP A 103 -0.72 -8.17 -3.26
C ASP A 103 -0.82 -9.19 -4.40
N GLU A 104 -2.04 -9.48 -4.87
CA GLU A 104 -2.29 -10.42 -5.95
C GLU A 104 -1.86 -9.92 -7.33
N SER A 105 -1.67 -8.60 -7.50
CA SER A 105 -1.28 -7.99 -8.76
C SER A 105 0.24 -7.82 -8.94
N GLN A 106 1.07 -8.34 -8.02
CA GLN A 106 2.53 -8.19 -8.06
C GLN A 106 3.17 -8.63 -9.40
N GLU A 107 2.56 -9.58 -10.12
CA GLU A 107 3.02 -10.05 -11.43
C GLU A 107 2.80 -9.01 -12.56
N TRP A 108 1.88 -8.06 -12.38
CA TRP A 108 1.55 -7.02 -13.35
C TRP A 108 1.89 -5.62 -12.79
N PRO A 109 3.13 -5.12 -12.98
CA PRO A 109 3.61 -3.91 -12.30
C PRO A 109 2.74 -2.67 -12.52
N GLU A 110 2.20 -2.50 -13.72
CA GLU A 110 1.31 -1.39 -14.07
C GLU A 110 0.03 -1.42 -13.24
N LEU A 111 -0.63 -2.58 -13.17
CA LEU A 111 -1.84 -2.78 -12.36
C LEU A 111 -1.53 -2.68 -10.87
N HIS A 112 -0.45 -3.30 -10.39
CA HIS A 112 0.00 -3.19 -9.00
C HIS A 112 0.18 -1.74 -8.57
N ASN A 113 0.89 -0.94 -9.36
CA ASN A 113 1.12 0.47 -9.05
C ASN A 113 -0.17 1.29 -9.10
N ALA A 114 -1.07 1.02 -10.06
CA ALA A 114 -2.36 1.68 -10.13
C ALA A 114 -3.23 1.40 -8.89
N ILE A 115 -3.32 0.14 -8.46
CA ILE A 115 -4.07 -0.27 -7.27
C ILE A 115 -3.44 0.31 -6.00
N ARG A 116 -2.12 0.23 -5.86
CA ARG A 116 -1.37 0.79 -4.73
C ARG A 116 -1.60 2.29 -4.59
N ASN A 117 -1.59 3.01 -5.72
CA ASN A 117 -1.88 4.45 -5.73
C ASN A 117 -3.33 4.72 -5.31
N ALA A 118 -4.30 4.03 -5.92
CA ALA A 118 -5.71 4.16 -5.57
C ALA A 118 -5.99 3.90 -4.08
N ARG A 119 -5.41 2.83 -3.53
CA ARG A 119 -5.51 2.50 -2.09
C ARG A 119 -4.95 3.61 -1.22
N ARG A 120 -3.75 4.10 -1.52
CA ARG A 120 -3.10 5.17 -0.73
C ARG A 120 -3.88 6.48 -0.80
N THR A 121 -4.30 6.87 -1.99
CA THR A 121 -5.11 8.07 -2.20
C THR A 121 -6.42 7.98 -1.42
N TYR A 122 -7.10 6.84 -1.45
CA TYR A 122 -8.31 6.63 -0.66
C TYR A 122 -8.03 6.68 0.86
N GLN A 123 -6.95 6.05 1.33
CA GLN A 123 -6.59 6.05 2.77
C GLN A 123 -6.24 7.44 3.31
N ILE A 124 -5.53 8.27 2.53
CA ILE A 124 -5.03 9.57 3.00
C ILE A 124 -6.10 10.65 2.89
N VAL A 125 -6.76 10.75 1.73
CA VAL A 125 -7.68 11.87 1.43
C VAL A 125 -9.11 11.44 1.16
N GLY A 126 -9.42 10.14 1.23
CA GLY A 126 -10.79 9.64 1.01
C GLY A 126 -11.27 9.68 -0.44
N LYS A 127 -10.40 10.02 -1.41
CA LYS A 127 -10.77 10.05 -2.82
C LYS A 127 -10.99 8.63 -3.33
N ILE A 128 -12.19 8.39 -3.87
CA ILE A 128 -12.62 7.11 -4.43
C ILE A 128 -11.70 6.72 -5.60
N PRO A 129 -11.34 5.44 -5.73
CA PRO A 129 -10.58 4.94 -6.88
C PRO A 129 -11.25 5.28 -8.22
N ASP A 130 -10.43 5.56 -9.22
CA ASP A 130 -10.88 5.64 -10.62
C ASP A 130 -11.08 4.22 -11.15
N TRP A 131 -12.31 3.72 -11.04
CA TRP A 131 -12.65 2.36 -11.41
C TRP A 131 -12.56 2.11 -12.91
N GLU A 132 -12.82 3.12 -13.74
CA GLU A 132 -12.74 3.00 -15.20
C GLU A 132 -11.28 2.88 -15.63
N ALA A 133 -10.38 3.70 -15.07
CA ALA A 133 -8.95 3.57 -15.32
C ALA A 133 -8.39 2.21 -14.86
N LEU A 134 -8.79 1.73 -13.67
CA LEU A 134 -8.38 0.42 -13.17
C LEU A 134 -8.88 -0.72 -14.08
N ALA A 135 -10.14 -0.65 -14.52
CA ALA A 135 -10.71 -1.63 -15.44
C ALA A 135 -9.99 -1.62 -16.80
N ALA A 136 -9.58 -0.45 -17.31
CA ALA A 136 -8.83 -0.34 -18.55
C ALA A 136 -7.45 -1.04 -18.47
N VAL A 137 -6.71 -0.83 -17.38
CA VAL A 137 -5.41 -1.49 -17.15
C VAL A 137 -5.59 -3.01 -17.02
N MET A 138 -6.59 -3.46 -16.28
CA MET A 138 -6.88 -4.89 -16.13
C MET A 138 -7.30 -5.54 -17.45
N LYS A 139 -8.13 -4.85 -18.25
CA LYS A 139 -8.52 -5.32 -19.58
C LYS A 139 -7.32 -5.45 -20.50
N ALA A 140 -6.38 -4.50 -20.48
CA ALA A 140 -5.15 -4.57 -21.27
C ALA A 140 -4.33 -5.83 -20.93
N ILE A 141 -4.25 -6.19 -19.64
CA ILE A 141 -3.59 -7.43 -19.20
C ILE A 141 -4.33 -8.65 -19.74
N ILE A 142 -5.65 -8.72 -19.57
CA ILE A 142 -6.46 -9.86 -20.05
C ILE A 142 -6.32 -10.06 -21.57
N THR A 143 -6.27 -8.97 -22.35
CA THR A 143 -6.10 -9.05 -23.82
C THR A 143 -4.69 -9.43 -24.25
N ASN A 144 -3.68 -9.17 -23.43
CA ASN A 144 -2.27 -9.47 -23.73
C ASN A 144 -1.83 -10.84 -23.19
N VAL A 145 -2.56 -11.40 -22.23
CA VAL A 145 -2.39 -12.79 -21.79
C VAL A 145 -3.09 -13.69 -22.82
N SER A 146 -2.35 -14.11 -23.85
CA SER A 146 -2.82 -15.13 -24.79
C SER A 146 -3.35 -16.34 -24.02
N PRO A 147 -4.54 -16.90 -24.35
CA PRO A 147 -4.99 -18.13 -23.71
C PRO A 147 -3.97 -19.23 -24.05
N SER A 148 -3.29 -19.76 -23.04
CA SER A 148 -2.45 -20.95 -23.20
C SER A 148 -3.31 -22.05 -23.83
N PRO A 149 -2.92 -22.64 -24.98
CA PRO A 149 -3.70 -23.72 -25.56
C PRO A 149 -3.70 -24.88 -24.58
N VAL A 150 -4.88 -25.23 -24.08
CA VAL A 150 -5.07 -26.47 -23.32
C VAL A 150 -4.74 -27.61 -24.28
N GLY A 151 -3.62 -28.29 -24.01
CA GLY A 151 -3.16 -29.46 -24.76
C GLY A 151 -4.03 -30.69 -24.51
#